data_AF-A0A8S1DNN8-F1
#
_entry.id   AF-A0A8S1DNN8-F1
#
_cell.length_a   1.000
_cell.length_b   1.000
_cell.length_c   1.000
_cell.angle_alpha   90.00
_cell.angle_beta   90.00
_cell.angle_gamma   90.00
#
_symmetry.space_group_name_H-M   'P 1'
#
loop_
_entity.id
_entity.type
_entity.pdbx_description
1 polymer ?
#
loop_
_entity_poly.entity_id
_entity_poly.type
_entity_poly.pdbx_seq_one_letter_code
_entity_poly.pdbx_strand_id
1 'polypeptide(L)'
;MVVSVTASTTQGQMLNENELDSIKEACDMAIEVHDFKLRILDYVEARMAFISPNLSAIVGASTAAKMMGLAGGLSRLANMPACNVQVLGAQKKTLSGFSQVAALPHTGFVYYCELVQETPPDMRLKASRLVAAKCALAARVDAGQESRDGSIGQMFREEIEKKLDKLQEPPPVKFIKPLPKPVDPSRKRRGGKRVRKMKERYAVTELRKQQNRMNFGDIEEDAYQNDLGYTRGTIGKSGTGRIRLPQVDEKTKVRISKTLHKNLQKQQQWGGSTTVRKQVSGTASSVAFTPMQGLEIVNPQAAEKVGGEENAKYFSSTSGFLQASRK
;
A
#
# COMPACT_ATOMS: atom_id res chain seq x y z
N MET A 1 22.49 4.49 -23.16
CA MET A 1 23.36 4.92 -22.05
C MET A 1 23.73 3.78 -21.10
N VAL A 2 22.78 3.05 -20.48
CA VAL A 2 23.16 1.94 -19.58
C VAL A 2 23.93 0.84 -20.31
N VAL A 3 23.39 0.30 -21.42
CA VAL A 3 24.04 -0.76 -22.21
C VAL A 3 25.40 -0.32 -22.75
N SER A 4 25.53 0.93 -23.22
CA SER A 4 26.79 1.46 -23.76
C SER A 4 27.87 1.62 -22.69
N VAL A 5 27.51 2.11 -21.49
CA VAL A 5 28.46 2.22 -20.37
C VAL A 5 28.87 0.84 -19.88
N THR A 6 27.92 -0.10 -19.74
CA THR A 6 28.26 -1.47 -19.34
C THR A 6 29.14 -2.15 -20.38
N ALA A 7 28.84 -2.02 -21.68
CA ALA A 7 29.64 -2.58 -22.77
C ALA A 7 31.07 -2.01 -22.81
N SER A 8 31.27 -0.76 -22.38
CA SER A 8 32.61 -0.15 -22.33
C SER A 8 33.48 -0.71 -21.20
N THR A 9 32.88 -1.24 -20.13
CA THR A 9 33.59 -1.77 -18.96
C THR A 9 33.37 -3.27 -18.74
N THR A 10 32.70 -3.96 -19.67
CA THR A 10 32.40 -5.39 -19.51
C THR A 10 33.67 -6.21 -19.57
N GLN A 11 33.92 -6.99 -18.52
CA GLN A 11 35.00 -7.97 -18.43
C GLN A 11 34.66 -9.30 -19.13
N GLY A 12 33.73 -9.27 -20.11
CA GLY A 12 33.25 -10.47 -20.80
C GLY A 12 34.32 -11.08 -21.72
N GLN A 13 34.09 -12.32 -22.15
CA GLN A 13 34.91 -13.01 -23.15
C GLN A 13 34.22 -12.95 -24.52
N MET A 14 35.01 -12.94 -25.59
CA MET A 14 34.50 -13.01 -26.97
C MET A 14 33.96 -14.42 -27.25
N LEU A 15 32.86 -14.50 -28.00
CA LEU A 15 32.23 -15.76 -28.41
C LEU A 15 32.98 -16.38 -29.61
N ASN A 16 32.91 -17.70 -29.74
CA ASN A 16 33.40 -18.39 -30.93
C ASN A 16 32.44 -18.20 -32.12
N GLU A 17 32.93 -18.31 -33.36
CA GLU A 17 32.08 -18.15 -34.57
C GLU A 17 30.92 -19.14 -34.60
N ASN A 18 31.17 -20.42 -34.28
CA ASN A 18 30.12 -21.45 -34.21
C ASN A 18 29.04 -21.14 -33.14
N GLU A 19 29.45 -20.58 -31.99
CA GLU A 19 28.53 -20.20 -30.91
C GLU A 19 27.70 -18.98 -31.31
N LEU A 20 28.34 -18.01 -31.96
CA LEU A 20 27.71 -16.79 -32.46
C LEU A 20 26.68 -17.10 -33.54
N ASP A 21 26.98 -18.02 -34.47
CA ASP A 21 26.02 -18.44 -35.49
C ASP A 21 24.85 -19.21 -34.88
N SER A 22 25.09 -20.08 -33.89
CA SER A 22 24.01 -20.75 -33.15
C SER A 22 23.08 -19.76 -32.43
N ILE A 23 23.64 -18.68 -31.87
CA ILE A 23 22.86 -17.62 -31.20
C ILE A 23 22.05 -16.83 -32.24
N LYS A 24 22.63 -16.49 -33.38
CA LYS A 24 21.93 -15.78 -34.46
C LYS A 24 20.76 -16.60 -34.99
N GLU A 25 20.96 -17.89 -35.26
CA GLU A 25 19.89 -18.78 -35.71
C GLU A 25 18.74 -18.83 -34.68
N ALA A 26 19.07 -18.92 -33.39
CA ALA A 26 18.07 -18.88 -32.32
C ALA A 26 17.33 -17.52 -32.26
N CYS A 27 18.02 -16.41 -32.51
CA CYS A 27 17.41 -15.08 -32.61
C CYS A 27 16.45 -14.99 -33.80
N ASP A 28 16.85 -15.47 -34.97
CA ASP A 28 16.02 -15.46 -36.18
C ASP A 28 14.76 -16.32 -35.97
N MET A 29 14.91 -17.52 -35.41
CA MET A 29 13.78 -18.37 -35.05
C MET A 29 12.85 -17.69 -34.03
N ALA A 30 13.40 -16.95 -33.05
CA ALA A 30 12.58 -16.21 -32.09
C ALA A 30 11.79 -15.07 -32.74
N ILE A 31 12.37 -14.38 -33.73
CA ILE A 31 11.69 -13.35 -34.53
C ILE A 31 10.57 -13.98 -35.35
N GLU A 32 10.83 -15.09 -36.03
CA GLU A 32 9.80 -15.80 -36.80
C GLU A 32 8.62 -16.23 -35.91
N VAL A 33 8.89 -16.84 -34.75
CA VAL A 33 7.85 -17.23 -33.78
C VAL A 33 7.07 -16.02 -33.28
N HIS A 34 7.73 -14.88 -33.07
CA HIS A 34 7.06 -13.65 -32.70
C HIS A 34 6.12 -13.16 -33.80
N ASP A 35 6.54 -13.21 -35.06
CA ASP A 35 5.73 -12.79 -36.20
C ASP A 35 4.55 -13.75 -36.47
N PHE A 36 4.75 -15.06 -36.28
CA PHE A 36 3.65 -16.03 -36.28
C PHE A 36 2.64 -15.74 -35.17
N LYS A 37 3.11 -15.40 -33.96
CA LYS A 37 2.24 -15.02 -32.85
C LYS A 37 1.44 -13.76 -33.16
N LEU A 38 2.04 -12.74 -33.78
CA LEU A 38 1.33 -11.54 -34.21
C LEU A 38 0.23 -11.86 -35.24
N ARG A 39 0.55 -12.66 -36.27
CA ARG A 39 -0.43 -13.10 -37.26
C ARG A 39 -1.62 -13.84 -36.64
N ILE A 40 -1.37 -14.68 -35.63
CA ILE A 40 -2.45 -15.36 -34.89
C ILE A 40 -3.29 -14.36 -34.10
N LEU A 41 -2.67 -13.37 -33.44
CA LEU A 41 -3.39 -12.33 -32.71
C LEU A 41 -4.28 -11.50 -33.63
N ASP A 42 -3.79 -11.11 -34.81
CA ASP A 42 -4.56 -10.35 -35.80
C ASP A 42 -5.76 -11.17 -36.30
N TYR A 43 -5.56 -12.47 -36.55
CA TYR A 43 -6.64 -13.37 -36.92
C TYR A 43 -7.72 -13.48 -35.82
N VAL A 44 -7.29 -13.64 -34.57
CA VAL A 44 -8.19 -13.72 -33.41
C VAL A 44 -8.91 -12.39 -33.19
N GLU A 45 -8.23 -11.26 -33.39
CA GLU A 45 -8.81 -9.92 -33.30
C GLU A 45 -9.93 -9.73 -34.34
N ALA A 46 -9.69 -10.11 -35.60
CA ALA A 46 -10.68 -10.05 -36.67
C ALA A 46 -11.93 -10.91 -36.40
N ARG A 47 -11.77 -12.02 -35.66
CA ARG A 47 -12.87 -12.93 -35.28
C ARG A 47 -13.40 -12.69 -33.86
N MET A 48 -12.90 -11.67 -33.16
CA MET A 48 -13.19 -11.49 -31.74
C MET A 48 -14.66 -11.16 -31.48
N ALA A 49 -15.30 -10.42 -32.38
CA ALA A 49 -16.73 -10.12 -32.30
C ALA A 49 -17.61 -11.39 -32.28
N PHE A 50 -17.14 -12.47 -32.91
CA PHE A 50 -17.84 -13.76 -32.89
C PHE A 50 -17.47 -14.62 -31.67
N ILE A 51 -16.21 -14.57 -31.24
CA ILE A 51 -15.70 -15.41 -30.14
C ILE A 51 -16.13 -14.87 -28.77
N SER A 52 -15.96 -13.57 -28.53
CA SER A 52 -16.30 -12.92 -27.26
C SER A 52 -16.86 -11.51 -27.52
N PRO A 53 -18.14 -11.40 -27.94
CA PRO A 53 -18.77 -10.13 -28.26
C PRO A 53 -18.85 -9.20 -27.04
N ASN A 54 -19.15 -9.74 -25.84
CA ASN A 54 -19.34 -8.90 -24.65
C ASN A 54 -18.01 -8.33 -24.14
N LEU A 55 -16.95 -9.14 -24.14
CA LEU A 55 -15.61 -8.68 -23.72
C LEU A 55 -15.01 -7.66 -24.70
N SER A 56 -15.22 -7.88 -26.01
CA SER A 56 -14.80 -6.94 -27.06
C SER A 56 -15.50 -5.59 -26.93
N ALA A 57 -16.79 -5.56 -26.62
CA ALA A 57 -17.55 -4.33 -26.44
C ALA A 57 -17.00 -3.44 -25.29
N ILE A 58 -16.44 -4.06 -24.24
CA ILE A 58 -15.90 -3.32 -23.10
C ILE A 58 -14.51 -2.76 -23.41
N VAL A 59 -13.54 -3.63 -23.71
CA VAL A 59 -12.11 -3.23 -23.77
C VAL A 59 -11.64 -2.89 -25.18
N GLY A 60 -12.35 -3.40 -26.20
CA GLY A 60 -11.91 -3.41 -27.60
C GLY A 60 -11.32 -4.77 -28.02
N ALA A 61 -11.41 -5.07 -29.31
CA ALA A 61 -11.01 -6.36 -29.89
C ALA A 61 -9.52 -6.68 -29.70
N SER A 62 -8.62 -5.70 -29.88
CA SER A 62 -7.17 -5.93 -29.75
C SER A 62 -6.75 -6.30 -28.32
N THR A 63 -7.25 -5.55 -27.34
CA THR A 63 -6.99 -5.83 -25.92
C THR A 63 -7.64 -7.13 -25.47
N ALA A 64 -8.84 -7.43 -25.98
CA ALA A 64 -9.51 -8.71 -25.75
C ALA A 64 -8.66 -9.88 -26.26
N ALA A 65 -8.13 -9.77 -27.48
CA ALA A 65 -7.29 -10.79 -28.10
C ALA A 65 -6.01 -11.03 -27.30
N LYS A 66 -5.34 -9.95 -26.88
CA LYS A 66 -4.15 -10.02 -26.03
C LYS A 66 -4.44 -10.66 -24.67
N MET A 67 -5.56 -10.30 -24.04
CA MET A 67 -5.99 -10.91 -22.77
C MET A 67 -6.29 -12.40 -22.91
N MET A 68 -7.03 -12.78 -23.95
CA MET A 68 -7.40 -14.17 -24.22
C MET A 68 -6.17 -15.01 -24.59
N GLY A 69 -5.26 -14.46 -25.39
CA GLY A 69 -4.00 -15.11 -25.77
C GLY A 69 -3.10 -15.38 -24.57
N LEU A 70 -2.95 -14.42 -23.65
CA LEU A 70 -2.17 -14.65 -22.42
C LEU A 70 -2.88 -15.58 -21.42
N ALA A 71 -4.20 -15.53 -21.34
CA ALA A 71 -4.96 -16.43 -20.47
C ALA A 71 -4.94 -17.89 -20.96
N GLY A 72 -4.67 -18.10 -22.26
CA GLY A 72 -4.71 -19.41 -22.91
C GLY A 72 -6.14 -19.83 -23.26
N GLY A 73 -6.99 -18.88 -23.65
CA GLY A 73 -8.37 -19.12 -24.11
C GLY A 73 -9.45 -18.55 -23.20
N LEU A 74 -10.68 -18.53 -23.72
CA LEU A 74 -11.85 -17.91 -23.07
C LEU A 74 -12.24 -18.61 -21.77
N SER A 75 -12.26 -19.94 -21.73
CA SER A 75 -12.62 -20.71 -20.52
C SER A 75 -11.65 -20.45 -19.35
N ARG A 76 -10.35 -20.33 -19.65
CA ARG A 76 -9.34 -19.99 -18.64
C ARG A 76 -9.52 -18.56 -18.15
N LEU A 77 -9.77 -17.63 -19.07
CA LEU A 77 -10.04 -16.23 -18.73
C LEU A 77 -11.29 -16.07 -17.84
N ALA A 78 -12.36 -16.82 -18.12
CA ALA A 78 -13.59 -16.83 -17.32
C ALA A 78 -13.37 -17.30 -15.88
N ASN A 79 -12.48 -18.29 -15.69
CA ASN A 79 -12.10 -18.82 -14.37
C ASN A 79 -11.16 -17.88 -13.59
N MET A 80 -10.52 -16.91 -14.25
CA MET A 80 -9.64 -15.97 -13.55
C MET A 80 -10.44 -15.00 -12.66
N PRO A 81 -9.97 -14.71 -11.44
CA PRO A 81 -10.56 -13.65 -10.63
C PRO A 81 -10.20 -12.27 -11.20
N ALA A 82 -11.04 -11.27 -10.92
CA ALA A 82 -10.87 -9.91 -11.43
C ALA A 82 -9.51 -9.26 -11.11
N CYS A 83 -8.93 -9.56 -9.94
CA CYS A 83 -7.61 -9.07 -9.56
C CYS A 83 -6.48 -9.59 -10.47
N ASN A 84 -6.59 -10.85 -10.93
CA ASN A 84 -5.63 -11.42 -11.86
C ASN A 84 -5.84 -10.85 -13.26
N VAL A 85 -7.10 -10.68 -13.69
CA VAL A 85 -7.47 -10.04 -14.97
C VAL A 85 -6.88 -8.63 -15.08
N GLN A 86 -6.89 -7.85 -13.98
CA GLN A 86 -6.32 -6.50 -13.95
C GLN A 86 -4.82 -6.48 -14.30
N VAL A 87 -4.06 -7.47 -13.86
CA VAL A 87 -2.61 -7.54 -14.02
C VAL A 87 -2.17 -8.42 -15.18
N LEU A 88 -3.09 -8.92 -16.01
CA LEU A 88 -2.75 -9.67 -17.21
C LEU A 88 -1.90 -8.81 -18.15
N GLY A 89 -0.75 -9.34 -18.58
CA GLY A 89 0.21 -8.62 -19.40
C GLY A 89 1.12 -7.65 -18.64
N ALA A 90 1.03 -7.60 -17.31
CA ALA A 90 1.97 -6.81 -16.50
C ALA A 90 3.38 -7.42 -16.59
N GLN A 91 4.32 -6.67 -17.15
CA GLN A 91 5.72 -7.06 -17.20
C GLN A 91 6.44 -6.59 -15.93
N LYS A 92 7.20 -7.49 -15.30
CA LYS A 92 8.11 -7.11 -14.22
C LYS A 92 9.27 -6.32 -14.82
N LYS A 93 9.26 -5.00 -14.66
CA LYS A 93 10.37 -4.15 -15.04
C LYS A 93 11.38 -4.10 -13.89
N THR A 94 12.56 -4.68 -14.11
CA THR A 94 13.71 -4.43 -13.25
C THR A 94 14.20 -3.02 -13.56
N LEU A 95 13.92 -2.07 -12.66
CA LEU A 95 14.37 -0.70 -12.80
C LEU A 95 15.90 -0.67 -12.67
N SER A 96 16.60 -0.45 -13.79
CA SER A 96 18.01 -0.09 -13.80
C SER A 96 18.13 1.44 -13.77
N GLY A 97 18.68 1.99 -12.69
CA GLY A 97 18.94 3.44 -12.53
C GLY A 97 18.25 4.11 -11.34
N PHE A 98 18.24 5.45 -11.33
CA PHE A 98 17.78 6.31 -10.21
C PHE A 98 16.28 6.66 -10.21
N SER A 99 15.50 6.15 -11.17
CA SER A 99 14.11 6.55 -11.35
C SER A 99 13.16 5.79 -10.41
N GLN A 100 12.59 6.49 -9.42
CA GLN A 100 11.50 5.95 -8.58
C GLN A 100 10.13 5.92 -9.30
N VAL A 101 9.95 6.73 -10.35
CA VAL A 101 8.65 6.96 -11.02
C VAL A 101 8.35 5.94 -12.14
N ALA A 102 9.34 5.22 -12.64
CA ALA A 102 9.22 4.53 -13.93
C ALA A 102 8.50 3.15 -13.89
N ALA A 103 8.26 2.58 -12.72
CA ALA A 103 7.50 1.32 -12.60
C ALA A 103 6.11 1.61 -12.03
N LEU A 104 5.12 1.68 -12.91
CA LEU A 104 3.72 1.67 -12.50
C LEU A 104 3.35 0.26 -12.04
N PRO A 105 3.02 0.04 -10.75
CA PRO A 105 2.61 -1.28 -10.29
C PRO A 105 1.21 -1.60 -10.79
N HIS A 106 0.93 -2.89 -10.98
CA HIS A 106 -0.40 -3.40 -11.34
C HIS A 106 -0.97 -2.86 -12.68
N THR A 107 -0.10 -2.55 -13.64
CA THR A 107 -0.49 -2.12 -15.00
C THR A 107 -0.40 -3.29 -15.99
N GLY A 108 -1.54 -3.91 -16.30
CA GLY A 108 -1.70 -4.89 -17.37
C GLY A 108 -2.31 -4.31 -18.64
N PHE A 109 -2.78 -5.16 -19.55
CA PHE A 109 -3.46 -4.74 -20.79
C PHE A 109 -4.69 -3.88 -20.53
N VAL A 110 -5.46 -4.20 -19.49
CA VAL A 110 -6.64 -3.42 -19.08
C VAL A 110 -6.28 -1.98 -18.75
N TYR A 111 -5.09 -1.72 -18.20
CA TYR A 111 -4.64 -0.37 -17.90
C TYR A 111 -4.43 0.46 -19.16
N TYR A 112 -3.97 -0.15 -20.26
CA TYR A 112 -3.70 0.50 -21.54
C TYR A 112 -4.91 0.53 -22.48
N CYS A 113 -6.08 0.09 -22.02
CA CYS A 113 -7.33 0.27 -22.75
C CYS A 113 -7.69 1.76 -22.85
N GLU A 114 -8.30 2.15 -23.96
CA GLU A 114 -8.76 3.51 -24.26
C GLU A 114 -9.59 4.09 -23.11
N LEU A 115 -10.63 3.37 -22.65
CA LEU A 115 -11.48 3.77 -21.52
C LEU A 115 -10.71 4.15 -20.24
N VAL A 116 -9.59 3.49 -19.97
CA VAL A 116 -8.76 3.79 -18.79
C VAL A 116 -7.82 4.95 -19.08
N GLN A 117 -7.26 5.03 -20.29
CA GLN A 117 -6.31 6.09 -20.67
C GLN A 117 -6.96 7.47 -20.78
N GLU A 118 -8.23 7.54 -21.17
CA GLU A 118 -9.03 8.77 -21.18
C GLU A 118 -9.19 9.38 -19.77
N THR A 119 -9.19 8.54 -18.73
CA THR A 119 -9.32 9.03 -17.35
C THR A 119 -8.05 9.71 -16.83
N PRO A 120 -8.17 10.70 -15.93
CA PRO A 120 -7.01 11.38 -15.35
C PRO A 120 -6.11 10.40 -14.58
N PRO A 121 -4.78 10.61 -14.57
CA PRO A 121 -3.79 9.63 -14.10
C PRO A 121 -4.03 9.12 -12.67
N ASP A 122 -4.51 9.99 -11.77
CA ASP A 122 -4.81 9.66 -10.37
C ASP A 122 -5.98 8.65 -10.23
N MET A 123 -6.89 8.64 -11.20
CA MET A 123 -8.08 7.79 -11.22
C MET A 123 -7.86 6.49 -12.00
N ARG A 124 -6.85 6.41 -12.88
CA ARG A 124 -6.61 5.25 -13.77
C ARG A 124 -6.49 3.91 -13.04
N LEU A 125 -5.90 3.89 -11.85
CA LEU A 125 -5.80 2.66 -11.05
C LEU A 125 -7.15 2.20 -10.48
N LYS A 126 -8.07 3.13 -10.19
CA LYS A 126 -9.43 2.79 -9.78
C LYS A 126 -10.26 2.35 -11.00
N ALA A 127 -10.12 3.07 -12.12
CA ALA A 127 -10.74 2.72 -13.40
C ALA A 127 -10.34 1.31 -13.86
N SER A 128 -9.05 0.99 -13.87
CA SER A 128 -8.56 -0.34 -14.28
C SER A 128 -9.12 -1.49 -13.43
N ARG A 129 -9.31 -1.32 -12.11
CA ARG A 129 -9.97 -2.32 -11.26
C ARG A 129 -11.43 -2.51 -11.64
N LEU A 130 -12.12 -1.41 -11.90
CA LEU A 130 -13.54 -1.41 -12.25
C LEU A 130 -13.75 -2.10 -13.60
N VAL A 131 -12.95 -1.73 -14.61
CA VAL A 131 -12.96 -2.36 -15.93
C VAL A 131 -12.62 -3.85 -15.80
N ALA A 132 -11.52 -4.21 -15.11
CA ALA A 132 -11.13 -5.62 -14.93
C ALA A 132 -12.23 -6.48 -14.28
N ALA A 133 -12.96 -5.92 -13.30
CA ALA A 133 -14.08 -6.61 -12.68
C ALA A 133 -15.22 -6.88 -13.66
N LYS A 134 -15.58 -5.90 -14.50
CA LYS A 134 -16.61 -6.07 -15.53
C LYS A 134 -16.14 -6.97 -16.68
N CYS A 135 -14.87 -6.91 -17.06
CA CYS A 135 -14.29 -7.82 -18.06
C CYS A 135 -14.29 -9.28 -17.59
N ALA A 136 -14.02 -9.54 -16.31
CA ALA A 136 -14.10 -10.89 -15.77
C ALA A 136 -15.53 -11.45 -15.80
N LEU A 137 -16.54 -10.61 -15.56
CA LEU A 137 -17.95 -11.00 -15.71
C LEU A 137 -18.33 -11.22 -17.18
N ALA A 138 -17.93 -10.32 -18.08
CA ALA A 138 -18.16 -10.45 -19.51
C ALA A 138 -17.52 -11.72 -20.08
N ALA A 139 -16.28 -12.04 -19.68
CA ALA A 139 -15.60 -13.28 -20.06
C ALA A 139 -16.40 -14.54 -19.66
N ARG A 140 -17.06 -14.52 -18.50
CA ARG A 140 -17.88 -15.65 -18.03
C ARG A 140 -19.17 -15.78 -18.82
N VAL A 141 -19.82 -14.65 -19.14
CA VAL A 141 -21.00 -14.62 -20.00
C VAL A 141 -20.67 -15.14 -21.40
N ASP A 142 -19.55 -14.69 -21.97
CA ASP A 142 -19.07 -15.16 -23.28
C ASP A 142 -18.73 -16.66 -23.26
N ALA A 143 -18.12 -17.16 -22.17
CA ALA A 143 -17.84 -18.59 -22.01
C ALA A 143 -19.11 -19.44 -21.87
N GLY A 144 -20.16 -18.89 -21.23
CA GLY A 144 -21.49 -19.51 -21.14
C GLY A 144 -22.35 -19.35 -22.41
N GLN A 145 -21.91 -18.52 -23.37
CA GLN A 145 -22.62 -18.21 -24.62
C GLN A 145 -24.07 -17.71 -24.45
N GLU A 146 -24.38 -17.09 -23.31
CA GLU A 146 -25.75 -16.65 -22.97
C GLU A 146 -26.19 -15.41 -23.79
N SER A 147 -25.25 -14.56 -24.21
CA SER A 147 -25.52 -13.33 -24.96
C SER A 147 -24.55 -13.19 -26.13
N ARG A 148 -24.97 -13.60 -27.33
CA ARG A 148 -24.17 -13.50 -28.57
C ARG A 148 -24.25 -12.13 -29.24
N ASP A 149 -25.26 -11.33 -28.91
CA ASP A 149 -25.48 -10.01 -29.52
C ASP A 149 -24.57 -8.91 -28.93
N GLY A 150 -23.84 -9.20 -27.84
CA GLY A 150 -22.98 -8.23 -27.17
C GLY A 150 -23.72 -7.22 -26.27
N SER A 151 -25.04 -7.36 -26.10
CA SER A 151 -25.88 -6.44 -25.32
C SER A 151 -25.42 -6.30 -23.86
N ILE A 152 -25.05 -7.41 -23.22
CA ILE A 152 -24.51 -7.42 -21.85
C ILE A 152 -23.19 -6.65 -21.76
N GLY A 153 -22.32 -6.80 -22.76
CA GLY A 153 -21.07 -6.04 -22.86
C GLY A 153 -21.31 -4.53 -22.94
N GLN A 154 -22.29 -4.11 -23.74
CA GLN A 154 -22.69 -2.69 -23.86
C GLN A 154 -23.26 -2.14 -22.55
N MET A 155 -24.16 -2.88 -21.88
CA MET A 155 -24.66 -2.48 -20.56
C MET A 155 -23.53 -2.31 -19.54
N PHE A 156 -22.56 -3.23 -19.52
CA PHE A 156 -21.39 -3.11 -18.64
C PHE A 156 -20.50 -1.93 -19.00
N ARG A 157 -20.35 -1.62 -20.29
CA ARG A 157 -19.64 -0.42 -20.73
C ARG A 157 -20.31 0.86 -20.22
N GLU A 158 -21.62 0.99 -20.39
CA GLU A 158 -22.35 2.15 -19.86
C GLU A 158 -22.23 2.27 -18.33
N GLU A 159 -22.29 1.13 -17.61
CA GLU A 159 -22.07 1.13 -16.15
C GLU A 159 -20.66 1.60 -15.76
N ILE A 160 -19.66 1.26 -16.57
CA ILE A 160 -18.28 1.72 -16.38
C ILE A 160 -18.23 3.23 -16.55
N GLU A 161 -18.71 3.72 -17.70
CA GLU A 161 -18.72 5.15 -18.05
C GLU A 161 -19.44 5.98 -16.97
N LYS A 162 -20.67 5.60 -16.59
CA LYS A 162 -21.44 6.26 -15.51
C LYS A 162 -20.68 6.33 -14.18
N LYS A 163 -19.92 5.29 -13.83
CA LYS A 163 -19.11 5.29 -12.60
C LYS A 163 -17.84 6.12 -12.74
N LEU A 164 -17.24 6.17 -13.92
CA LEU A 164 -16.08 7.01 -14.19
C LEU A 164 -16.45 8.49 -14.16
N ASP A 165 -17.59 8.87 -14.74
CA ASP A 165 -18.10 10.23 -14.70
C ASP A 165 -18.36 10.68 -13.27
N LYS A 166 -19.06 9.84 -12.49
CA LYS A 166 -19.32 10.09 -11.07
C LYS A 166 -18.03 10.20 -10.23
N LEU A 167 -16.95 9.54 -10.63
CA LEU A 167 -15.66 9.68 -9.95
C LEU A 167 -14.98 11.01 -10.28
N GLN A 168 -15.23 11.57 -11.45
CA GLN A 168 -14.70 12.86 -11.88
C GLN A 168 -15.50 14.04 -11.31
N GLU A 169 -16.76 13.83 -10.94
CA GLU A 169 -17.56 14.84 -10.26
C GLU A 169 -16.86 15.32 -8.97
N PRO A 170 -16.58 16.64 -8.85
CA PRO A 170 -15.98 17.16 -7.63
C PRO A 170 -16.96 16.98 -6.45
N PRO A 171 -16.45 16.73 -5.24
CA PRO A 171 -17.32 16.65 -4.07
C PRO A 171 -18.05 17.99 -3.90
N PRO A 172 -19.33 17.97 -3.46
CA PRO A 172 -20.08 19.20 -3.22
C PRO A 172 -19.32 20.07 -2.22
N VAL A 173 -19.29 21.37 -2.48
CA VAL A 173 -18.59 22.34 -1.63
C VAL A 173 -19.14 22.23 -0.21
N LYS A 174 -18.26 21.95 0.74
CA LYS A 174 -18.66 21.87 2.15
C LYS A 174 -19.07 23.26 2.61
N PHE A 175 -20.32 23.39 3.07
CA PHE A 175 -20.75 24.60 3.75
C PHE A 175 -19.84 24.87 4.95
N ILE A 176 -19.37 26.13 5.05
CA ILE A 176 -18.59 26.58 6.20
C ILE A 176 -19.51 26.49 7.40
N LYS A 177 -19.26 25.50 8.27
CA LYS A 177 -20.02 25.37 9.51
C LYS A 177 -19.67 26.57 10.39
N PRO A 178 -20.65 27.41 10.75
CA PRO A 178 -20.37 28.53 11.65
C PRO A 178 -19.84 27.97 12.96
N LEU A 179 -18.91 28.70 13.56
CA LEU A 179 -18.44 28.35 14.90
C LEU A 179 -19.65 28.29 15.85
N PRO A 180 -19.62 27.37 16.84
CA PRO A 180 -20.62 27.39 17.88
C PRO A 180 -20.60 28.78 18.54
N LYS A 181 -21.78 29.29 18.90
CA LYS A 181 -21.91 30.58 19.58
C LYS A 181 -20.96 30.58 20.80
N PRO A 182 -20.18 31.66 21.02
CA PRO A 182 -19.34 31.83 22.21
C PRO A 182 -20.15 32.00 23.49
N VAL A 183 -20.97 31.00 23.81
CA VAL A 183 -21.72 30.90 25.07
C VAL A 183 -20.93 29.95 25.94
N ASP A 184 -20.50 30.42 27.10
CA ASP A 184 -19.82 29.57 28.08
C ASP A 184 -20.86 28.66 28.77
N PRO A 185 -20.92 27.36 28.45
CA PRO A 185 -21.82 26.47 29.15
C PRO A 185 -21.32 26.24 30.58
N SER A 186 -22.24 25.94 31.50
CA SER A 186 -21.87 25.56 32.86
C SER A 186 -20.90 24.37 32.87
N ARG A 187 -19.82 24.49 33.65
CA ARG A 187 -18.74 23.50 33.68
C ARG A 187 -19.23 22.15 34.21
N LYS A 188 -19.18 21.11 33.39
CA LYS A 188 -19.47 19.73 33.82
C LYS A 188 -18.39 19.22 34.78
N ARG A 189 -18.72 19.09 36.06
CA ARG A 189 -17.83 18.52 37.09
C ARG A 189 -17.92 16.99 37.06
N ARG A 190 -17.12 16.36 36.20
CA ARG A 190 -17.00 14.88 36.14
C ARG A 190 -15.79 14.40 36.96
N GLY A 191 -16.06 13.42 37.83
CA GLY A 191 -15.06 12.65 38.58
C GLY A 191 -14.72 11.32 37.90
N GLY A 192 -13.93 10.49 38.60
CA GLY A 192 -13.61 9.11 38.17
C GLY A 192 -12.19 8.93 37.61
N LYS A 193 -11.68 7.69 37.72
CA LYS A 193 -10.29 7.31 37.36
C LYS A 193 -9.94 7.67 35.91
N ARG A 194 -10.84 7.40 34.96
CA ARG A 194 -10.63 7.71 33.52
C ARG A 194 -10.59 9.20 33.23
N VAL A 195 -11.50 9.97 33.84
CA VAL A 195 -11.58 11.43 33.66
C VAL A 195 -10.38 12.12 34.32
N ARG A 196 -9.96 11.66 35.51
CA ARG A 196 -8.74 12.12 36.18
C ARG A 196 -7.51 11.85 35.32
N LYS A 197 -7.35 10.64 34.77
CA LYS A 197 -6.25 10.30 33.86
C LYS A 197 -6.25 11.14 32.57
N MET A 198 -7.41 11.50 32.04
CA MET A 198 -7.51 12.40 30.88
C MET A 198 -7.12 13.84 31.26
N LYS A 199 -7.60 14.36 32.39
CA LYS A 199 -7.24 15.68 32.91
C LYS A 199 -5.74 15.78 33.19
N GLU A 200 -5.13 14.74 33.77
CA GLU A 200 -3.69 14.66 34.02
C GLU A 200 -2.85 14.77 32.73
N ARG A 201 -3.34 14.30 31.57
CA ARG A 201 -2.61 14.42 30.30
C ARG A 201 -2.52 15.84 29.76
N TYR A 202 -3.54 16.66 30.01
CA TYR A 202 -3.62 18.04 29.53
C TYR A 202 -3.26 19.06 30.61
N ALA A 203 -3.17 18.62 31.88
CA ALA A 203 -2.79 19.48 32.98
C ALA A 203 -1.30 19.85 32.88
N VAL A 204 -0.99 21.07 33.30
CA VAL A 204 0.39 21.51 33.52
C VAL A 204 1.01 20.63 34.61
N THR A 205 2.15 20.00 34.30
CA THR A 205 2.89 19.14 35.23
C THR A 205 3.36 19.92 36.44
N GLU A 206 3.62 19.22 37.55
CA GLU A 206 4.16 19.87 38.75
C GLU A 206 5.52 20.51 38.51
N LEU A 207 6.35 19.88 37.68
CA LEU A 207 7.62 20.45 37.20
C LEU A 207 7.36 21.78 36.48
N ARG A 208 6.46 21.82 35.49
CA ARG A 208 6.16 23.06 34.76
C ARG A 208 5.51 24.13 35.65
N LYS A 209 4.76 23.75 36.69
CA LYS A 209 4.26 24.69 37.71
C LYS A 209 5.37 25.31 38.55
N GLN A 210 6.47 24.60 38.81
CA GLN A 210 7.63 25.14 39.53
C GLN A 210 8.51 25.99 38.62
N GLN A 211 8.61 25.62 37.34
CA GLN A 211 9.25 26.46 36.33
C GLN A 211 8.56 27.81 36.21
N ASN A 212 7.22 27.83 36.20
CA ASN A 212 6.43 29.06 36.13
C ASN A 212 6.42 29.89 37.44
N ARG A 213 7.12 29.45 38.48
CA ARG A 213 7.31 30.24 39.71
C ARG A 213 8.62 30.98 39.59
N MET A 214 8.54 32.29 39.73
CA MET A 214 9.68 33.21 39.69
C MET A 214 9.94 33.73 41.09
N ASN A 215 11.21 33.87 41.47
CA ASN A 215 11.57 34.57 42.69
C ASN A 215 11.66 36.06 42.38
N PHE A 216 10.95 36.88 43.15
CA PHE A 216 11.01 38.32 42.99
C PHE A 216 12.36 38.84 43.52
N GLY A 217 13.10 39.58 42.69
CA GLY A 217 14.38 40.20 43.06
C GLY A 217 15.64 39.39 42.73
N ASP A 218 15.52 38.14 42.30
CA ASP A 218 16.65 37.32 41.86
C ASP A 218 16.80 37.40 40.33
N ILE A 219 18.01 37.67 39.82
CA ILE A 219 18.31 37.48 38.40
C ILE A 219 18.29 35.98 38.11
N GLU A 220 17.58 35.58 37.07
CA GLU A 220 17.48 34.16 36.69
C GLU A 220 18.53 33.81 35.62
N GLU A 221 19.12 32.62 35.75
CA GLU A 221 20.06 32.10 34.76
C GLU A 221 19.28 31.44 33.60
N ASP A 222 19.54 31.89 32.38
CA ASP A 222 19.05 31.22 31.17
C ASP A 222 19.65 29.82 31.10
N ALA A 223 18.81 28.81 30.84
CA ALA A 223 19.29 27.43 30.88
C ALA A 223 20.18 27.07 29.68
N TYR A 224 20.06 27.81 28.58
CA TYR A 224 20.78 27.56 27.33
C TYR A 224 21.16 28.88 26.66
N GLN A 225 22.40 28.95 26.18
CA GLN A 225 22.95 30.13 25.50
C GLN A 225 22.27 30.46 24.15
N ASN A 226 21.52 29.50 23.58
CA ASN A 226 20.85 29.64 22.28
C ASN A 226 19.34 29.92 22.37
N ASP A 227 18.75 29.94 23.57
CA ASP A 227 17.29 30.10 23.75
C ASP A 227 17.01 31.25 24.74
N LEU A 228 16.98 32.47 24.21
CA LEU A 228 16.68 33.67 25.00
C LEU A 228 15.24 33.56 25.54
N GLY A 229 15.06 33.60 26.86
CA GLY A 229 13.75 33.56 27.50
C GLY A 229 13.28 32.18 27.95
N TYR A 230 14.12 31.14 27.86
CA TYR A 230 13.87 29.88 28.56
C TYR A 230 14.50 29.87 29.94
N THR A 231 13.67 30.10 30.95
CA THR A 231 14.12 30.16 32.34
C THR A 231 13.63 28.97 33.16
N ARG A 232 14.47 28.50 34.08
CA ARG A 232 14.17 27.36 34.98
C ARG A 232 13.37 27.80 36.22
N GLY A 233 13.14 29.10 36.41
CA GLY A 233 12.42 29.64 37.56
C GLY A 233 13.03 29.14 38.86
N THR A 234 12.18 28.58 39.72
CA THR A 234 12.59 27.98 41.00
C THR A 234 13.18 26.56 40.90
N ILE A 235 13.24 25.94 39.71
CA ILE A 235 13.77 24.57 39.54
C ILE A 235 15.30 24.57 39.65
N GLY A 236 15.81 24.04 40.77
CA GLY A 236 17.24 23.89 41.04
C GLY A 236 17.85 24.96 41.94
N LYS A 237 17.05 25.96 42.38
CA LYS A 237 17.47 26.93 43.39
C LYS A 237 17.31 26.33 44.80
N SER A 238 18.41 26.13 45.53
CA SER A 238 18.48 25.38 46.80
C SER A 238 17.85 26.05 48.04
N GLY A 239 17.06 27.12 47.89
CA GLY A 239 16.54 27.94 49.00
C GLY A 239 15.09 27.66 49.43
N THR A 240 14.34 26.80 48.74
CA THR A 240 12.86 26.76 48.88
C THR A 240 12.33 25.77 49.94
N GLY A 241 13.13 25.29 50.89
CA GLY A 241 12.66 24.44 52.00
C GLY A 241 12.04 23.08 51.60
N ARG A 242 12.21 22.65 50.33
CA ARG A 242 11.71 21.39 49.81
C ARG A 242 12.87 20.42 49.58
N ILE A 243 12.86 19.31 50.29
CA ILE A 243 13.95 18.31 50.33
C ILE A 243 14.01 17.47 49.04
N ARG A 244 12.96 17.45 48.21
CA ARG A 244 12.88 16.66 46.97
C ARG A 244 12.51 17.53 45.77
N LEU A 245 13.26 17.35 44.68
CA LEU A 245 12.94 17.93 43.36
C LEU A 245 11.62 17.35 42.82
N PRO A 246 10.85 18.12 42.02
CA PRO A 246 9.66 17.60 41.35
C PRO A 246 10.07 16.47 40.41
N GLN A 247 9.41 15.31 40.52
CA GLN A 247 9.64 14.19 39.62
C GLN A 247 9.08 14.49 38.23
N VAL A 248 9.80 14.06 37.19
CA VAL A 248 9.31 14.12 35.82
C VAL A 248 8.19 13.10 35.65
N ASP A 249 6.98 13.58 35.36
CA ASP A 249 5.83 12.71 35.13
C ASP A 249 6.03 11.84 33.88
N GLU A 250 6.26 10.54 34.04
CA GLU A 250 6.39 9.62 32.89
C GLU A 250 5.15 9.60 31.98
N LYS A 251 4.01 10.04 32.51
CA LYS A 251 2.73 10.12 31.81
C LYS A 251 2.70 11.22 30.75
N THR A 252 3.61 12.20 30.79
CA THR A 252 3.71 13.27 29.77
C THR A 252 4.60 12.91 28.60
N LYS A 253 5.20 11.71 28.59
CA LYS A 253 5.88 11.16 27.40
C LYS A 253 4.89 11.18 26.22
N VAL A 254 5.28 11.83 25.11
CA VAL A 254 4.46 11.96 23.90
C VAL A 254 4.14 10.55 23.39
N ARG A 255 2.85 10.23 23.30
CA ARG A 255 2.40 8.95 22.78
C ARG A 255 2.12 9.08 21.29
N ILE A 256 2.57 8.07 20.54
CA ILE A 256 2.30 7.95 19.11
C ILE A 256 0.78 7.79 18.89
N SER A 257 0.26 8.41 17.83
CA SER A 257 -1.15 8.25 17.44
C SER A 257 -1.44 6.81 17.06
N LYS A 258 -2.68 6.35 17.24
CA LYS A 258 -3.05 4.98 16.88
C LYS A 258 -2.78 4.67 15.40
N THR A 259 -2.89 5.66 14.52
CA THR A 259 -2.61 5.51 13.09
C THR A 259 -1.12 5.35 12.83
N LEU A 260 -0.29 6.20 13.42
CA LEU A 260 1.17 6.10 13.27
C LEU A 260 1.71 4.82 13.89
N HIS A 261 1.18 4.38 15.04
CA HIS A 261 1.56 3.12 15.65
C HIS A 261 1.23 1.93 14.75
N LYS A 262 0.04 1.92 14.13
CA LYS A 262 -0.34 0.87 13.17
C LYS A 262 0.55 0.88 11.94
N ASN A 263 0.93 2.05 11.43
CA ASN A 263 1.81 2.16 10.27
C ASN A 263 3.23 1.66 10.59
N LEU A 264 3.78 2.05 11.75
CA LEU A 264 5.09 1.60 12.20
C LEU A 264 5.14 0.08 12.42
N GLN A 265 4.07 -0.48 13.01
CA GLN A 265 3.96 -1.92 13.23
C GLN A 265 3.88 -2.72 11.91
N LYS A 266 3.17 -2.21 10.90
CA LYS A 266 3.14 -2.83 9.56
C LYS A 266 4.52 -2.89 8.91
N GLN A 267 5.34 -1.86 9.10
CA GLN A 267 6.69 -1.80 8.54
C GLN A 267 7.63 -2.81 9.21
N GLN A 268 7.51 -3.00 10.53
CA GLN A 268 8.30 -3.99 11.27
C GLN A 268 7.97 -5.43 10.85
N GLN A 269 6.71 -5.70 10.52
CA GLN A 269 6.26 -7.06 10.17
C GLN A 269 6.78 -7.53 8.80
N TRP A 270 7.15 -6.60 7.91
CA TRP A 270 7.68 -6.88 6.57
C TRP A 270 9.17 -6.56 6.44
N GLY A 271 9.84 -6.25 7.54
CA GLY A 271 11.22 -5.78 7.60
C GLY A 271 12.23 -6.85 8.01
N GLY A 272 12.26 -7.98 7.31
CA GLY A 272 13.40 -8.90 7.37
C GLY A 272 14.36 -8.61 6.23
N SER A 273 15.58 -8.17 6.52
CA SER A 273 16.67 -8.21 5.54
C SER A 273 16.94 -9.67 5.21
N THR A 274 16.38 -10.13 4.10
CA THR A 274 16.61 -11.46 3.57
C THR A 274 17.23 -11.33 2.20
N THR A 275 18.09 -12.28 1.88
CA THR A 275 18.77 -12.58 0.61
C THR A 275 17.82 -12.78 -0.60
N VAL A 276 16.57 -12.35 -0.48
CA VAL A 276 15.40 -12.55 -1.34
C VAL A 276 15.40 -11.67 -2.59
N ARG A 277 16.33 -10.72 -2.75
CA ARG A 277 16.34 -9.83 -3.92
C ARG A 277 16.85 -10.46 -5.23
N LYS A 278 17.33 -11.71 -5.26
CA LYS A 278 17.98 -12.24 -6.48
C LYS A 278 17.20 -13.28 -7.29
N GLN A 279 16.45 -14.20 -6.71
CA GLN A 279 15.69 -15.21 -7.49
C GLN A 279 14.60 -15.82 -6.62
N VAL A 280 13.32 -15.59 -6.89
CA VAL A 280 12.25 -16.46 -6.37
C VAL A 280 11.16 -16.64 -7.43
N SER A 281 11.21 -17.79 -8.09
CA SER A 281 10.05 -18.49 -8.65
C SER A 281 9.07 -18.79 -7.52
N GLY A 282 7.78 -18.56 -7.75
CA GLY A 282 6.71 -18.45 -6.74
C GLY A 282 6.33 -19.69 -5.94
N THR A 283 7.29 -20.55 -5.58
CA THR A 283 7.09 -21.74 -4.72
C THR A 283 8.05 -21.81 -3.52
N ALA A 284 8.99 -20.86 -3.36
CA ALA A 284 9.89 -20.88 -2.20
C ALA A 284 9.23 -20.21 -0.97
N SER A 285 8.94 -21.01 0.05
CA SER A 285 8.55 -20.56 1.39
C SER A 285 9.71 -19.87 2.11
N SER A 286 9.39 -18.91 2.98
CA SER A 286 10.34 -18.18 3.82
C SER A 286 10.91 -19.09 4.91
N VAL A 287 12.06 -19.69 4.64
CA VAL A 287 12.81 -20.54 5.59
C VAL A 287 13.98 -19.74 6.15
N ALA A 288 14.08 -19.66 7.49
CA ALA A 288 15.26 -19.12 8.17
C ALA A 288 16.13 -20.28 8.68
N PHE A 289 17.45 -20.16 8.52
CA PHE A 289 18.42 -21.17 8.95
C PHE A 289 18.99 -20.75 10.32
N THR A 290 18.83 -21.58 11.35
CA THR A 290 19.53 -21.40 12.64
C THR A 290 20.50 -22.57 12.86
N PRO A 291 21.68 -22.32 13.47
CA PRO A 291 22.78 -23.28 13.48
C PRO A 291 22.62 -24.46 14.47
N MET A 292 21.52 -24.56 15.22
CA MET A 292 21.39 -25.53 16.32
C MET A 292 20.17 -26.46 16.24
N GLN A 293 19.17 -26.18 15.40
CA GLN A 293 18.00 -27.04 15.20
C GLN A 293 17.48 -26.77 13.78
N GLY A 294 17.31 -27.83 12.98
CA GLY A 294 17.00 -27.74 11.55
C GLY A 294 15.70 -26.98 11.22
N LEU A 295 15.56 -26.67 9.93
CA LEU A 295 14.45 -26.03 9.22
C LEU A 295 13.14 -25.86 10.04
N GLU A 296 12.94 -24.67 10.63
CA GLU A 296 11.68 -24.29 11.27
C GLU A 296 11.00 -23.11 10.56
N ILE A 297 9.69 -23.23 10.34
CA ILE A 297 8.80 -22.15 9.82
C ILE A 297 8.33 -21.28 10.99
N VAL A 298 9.23 -20.96 11.92
CA VAL A 298 8.89 -20.18 13.11
C VAL A 298 9.54 -18.82 13.00
N ASN A 299 8.70 -17.78 12.97
CA ASN A 299 9.16 -16.41 13.12
C ASN A 299 9.64 -16.24 14.58
N PRO A 300 10.94 -16.07 14.86
CA PRO A 300 11.45 -15.97 16.24
C PRO A 300 10.84 -14.77 17.00
N GLN A 301 10.41 -13.72 16.28
CA GLN A 301 9.68 -12.59 16.86
C GLN A 301 8.22 -12.90 17.21
N ALA A 302 7.64 -14.00 16.70
CA ALA A 302 6.34 -14.47 17.13
C ALA A 302 6.43 -15.14 18.51
N ALA A 303 7.53 -15.88 18.79
CA ALA A 303 7.76 -16.51 20.08
C ALA A 303 7.96 -15.48 21.22
N GLU A 304 8.64 -14.36 20.95
CA GLU A 304 8.77 -13.26 21.93
C GLU A 304 7.42 -12.58 22.27
N LYS A 305 6.44 -12.65 21.36
CA LYS A 305 5.10 -12.08 21.59
C LYS A 305 4.19 -12.97 22.43
N VAL A 306 4.41 -14.28 22.45
CA VAL A 306 3.57 -15.23 23.21
C VAL A 306 3.61 -14.91 24.71
N GLY A 307 4.78 -14.55 25.26
CA GLY A 307 4.90 -14.17 26.68
C GLY A 307 4.27 -12.81 27.06
N GLY A 308 4.13 -11.90 26.09
CA GLY A 308 3.59 -10.57 26.30
C GLY A 308 2.07 -10.46 26.14
N GLU A 309 1.49 -11.23 25.20
CA GLU A 309 0.06 -11.19 24.91
C GLU A 309 -0.77 -12.13 25.83
N GLU A 310 -0.21 -13.26 26.27
CA GLU A 310 -0.92 -14.14 27.22
C GLU A 310 -1.10 -13.52 28.61
N ASN A 311 -0.23 -12.58 28.99
CA ASN A 311 -0.37 -11.76 30.20
C ASN A 311 -1.25 -10.52 29.99
N ALA A 312 -1.66 -10.22 28.75
CA ALA A 312 -2.65 -9.17 28.47
C ALA A 312 -4.08 -9.67 28.70
N LYS A 313 -4.32 -10.46 29.77
CA LYS A 313 -5.65 -10.93 30.15
C LYS A 313 -6.45 -9.82 30.85
N TYR A 314 -7.69 -9.69 30.40
CA TYR A 314 -8.84 -9.02 31.03
C TYR A 314 -8.79 -7.50 31.29
N PHE A 315 -7.63 -6.88 31.48
CA PHE A 315 -7.52 -5.45 31.85
C PHE A 315 -6.58 -4.62 30.97
N SER A 316 -6.27 -5.05 29.74
CA SER A 316 -5.47 -4.24 28.82
C SER A 316 -6.24 -2.99 28.40
N SER A 317 -5.58 -1.83 28.37
CA SER A 317 -6.21 -0.56 27.96
C SER A 317 -6.54 -0.45 26.46
N THR A 318 -6.32 -1.54 25.73
CA THR A 318 -6.26 -1.62 24.26
C THR A 318 -7.17 -2.68 23.66
N SER A 319 -7.58 -3.71 24.41
CA SER A 319 -8.52 -4.74 23.96
C SER A 319 -9.95 -4.38 24.38
N GLY A 320 -10.88 -4.35 23.41
CA GLY A 320 -12.31 -4.19 23.68
C GLY A 320 -12.94 -5.50 24.15
N PHE A 321 -14.09 -5.43 24.83
CA PHE A 321 -14.84 -6.60 25.25
C PHE A 321 -15.42 -7.34 24.05
N LEU A 322 -15.20 -8.65 23.97
CA LEU A 322 -15.89 -9.54 23.03
C LEU A 322 -17.22 -9.98 23.66
N GLN A 323 -18.31 -9.82 22.92
CA GLN A 323 -19.63 -10.31 23.31
C GLN A 323 -19.63 -11.83 23.22
N ALA A 324 -19.73 -12.53 24.36
CA ALA A 324 -19.93 -13.97 24.36
C ALA A 324 -21.30 -14.26 23.75
N SER A 325 -21.32 -14.95 22.60
CA SER A 325 -22.57 -15.53 22.08
C SER A 325 -23.07 -16.55 23.10
N ARG A 326 -24.30 -16.34 23.61
CA ARG A 326 -24.98 -17.35 24.41
C ARG A 326 -25.24 -18.56 23.51
N LYS A 327 -24.82 -19.74 23.97
CA LYS A 327 -25.28 -21.02 23.44
C LYS A 327 -26.77 -21.16 23.68
#